data_AF-A0A8T6WSY2-F1
#
_entry.id   AF-A0A8T6WSY2-F1
#
_cell.length_a   1.000
_cell.length_b   1.000
_cell.length_c   1.000
_cell.angle_alpha   90.00
_cell.angle_beta   90.00
_cell.angle_gamma   90.00
#
_symmetry.space_group_name_H-M   'P 1'
#
loop_
_entity.id
_entity.type
_entity.pdbx_description
1 polymer ?
#
loop_
_entity_poly.entity_id
_entity_poly.type
_entity_poly.pdbx_seq_one_letter_code
_entity_poly.pdbx_strand_id
1 'polypeptide(L)' 'MDIDDIRIGTEGTFLPPFENGINTVKRIEELGYDSVWWADHLMSWIPESIWTPDIAEVAAYR' A
#
# COMPACT_ATOMS: atom_id res chain seq x y z
N MET A 1 4.06 -29.71 -4.40
CA MET A 1 4.70 -28.45 -3.97
C MET A 1 5.53 -28.80 -2.77
N ASP A 2 6.82 -28.46 -2.80
CA ASP A 2 7.64 -28.51 -1.60
C ASP A 2 7.12 -27.45 -0.63
N ILE A 3 7.04 -27.77 0.66
CA ILE A 3 6.59 -26.78 1.66
C ILE A 3 7.62 -25.66 1.82
N ASP A 4 8.88 -25.96 1.52
CA ASP A 4 10.00 -25.02 1.57
C ASP A 4 9.99 -24.01 0.39
N ASP A 5 9.11 -24.18 -0.60
CA ASP A 5 8.95 -23.29 -1.77
C ASP A 5 7.62 -22.51 -1.75
N ILE A 6 6.91 -22.51 -0.62
CA ILE A 6 5.72 -21.69 -0.43
C ILE A 6 6.13 -20.24 -0.19
N ARG A 7 5.56 -19.33 -0.98
CA ARG A 7 5.74 -17.88 -0.83
C ARG A 7 4.46 -17.21 -0.38
N ILE A 8 4.58 -16.25 0.53
CA ILE A 8 3.46 -15.52 1.10
C ILE A 8 3.51 -14.07 0.63
N GLY A 9 2.44 -13.64 -0.05
CA GLY A 9 2.25 -12.27 -0.49
C GLY A 9 1.11 -11.58 0.25
N THR A 10 1.09 -10.25 0.19
CA THR A 10 -0.01 -9.42 0.74
C THR A 10 -0.45 -8.35 -0.25
N GLU A 11 -1.68 -7.89 -0.08
CA GLU A 11 -2.18 -6.70 -0.77
C GLU A 11 -1.41 -5.47 -0.28
N GLY A 12 -1.01 -4.63 -1.23
CA GLY A 12 -0.45 -3.31 -0.95
C GLY A 12 -1.55 -2.27 -0.95
N THR A 13 -1.92 -1.76 0.23
CA THR A 13 -2.84 -0.62 0.26
C THR A 13 -2.09 0.65 -0.15
N PHE A 14 -2.71 1.44 -1.03
CA PHE A 14 -2.10 2.64 -1.58
C PHE A 14 -2.97 3.87 -1.23
N LEU A 15 -2.47 4.72 -0.34
CA LEU A 15 -3.14 5.97 0.08
C LEU A 15 -2.24 7.17 -0.24
N PRO A 16 -2.76 8.30 -0.74
CA PRO A 16 -1.95 9.48 -1.02
C PRO A 16 -1.29 10.07 0.24
N PRO A 17 -0.14 10.77 0.15
CA PRO A 17 0.74 10.87 -1.01
C PRO A 17 1.33 9.55 -1.49
N PHE A 18 1.75 9.51 -2.76
CA PHE A 18 2.29 8.32 -3.42
C PHE A 18 3.45 7.68 -2.64
N GLU A 19 4.29 8.50 -2.01
CA GLU A 19 5.43 8.09 -1.19
C GLU A 19 5.04 7.15 -0.04
N ASN A 20 3.81 7.23 0.47
CA ASN A 20 3.38 6.35 1.55
C ASN A 20 3.11 4.93 1.07
N GLY A 21 2.68 4.77 -0.18
CA GLY A 21 2.63 3.46 -0.81
C GLY A 21 4.04 2.85 -0.92
N ILE A 22 5.04 3.65 -1.27
CA ILE A 22 6.45 3.21 -1.30
C ILE A 22 6.93 2.80 0.10
N ASN A 23 6.63 3.60 1.13
CA ASN A 23 7.00 3.27 2.51
C ASN A 23 6.27 2.00 3.02
N THR A 24 5.03 1.80 2.59
CA THR A 24 4.26 0.58 2.90
C THR A 24 4.92 -0.64 2.28
N VAL A 25 5.35 -0.58 1.01
CA VAL A 25 6.07 -1.67 0.35
C VAL A 25 7.37 -2.00 1.08
N LYS A 26 8.16 -1.00 1.46
CA LYS A 26 9.41 -1.22 2.23
C LYS A 26 9.14 -1.92 3.55
N ARG A 27 8.09 -1.49 4.27
CA ARG A 27 7.69 -2.14 5.53
C ARG A 27 7.24 -3.59 5.30
N ILE A 28 6.53 -3.87 4.22
CA ILE A 28 6.09 -5.23 3.88
C ILE A 28 7.30 -6.12 3.58
N GLU A 29 8.30 -5.60 2.86
CA GLU A 29 9.58 -6.29 2.61
C GLU A 29 10.34 -6.56 3.91
N GLU A 30 10.44 -5.55 4.80
CA GLU A 30 11.06 -5.70 6.14
C GLU A 30 10.36 -6.76 7.01
N LEU A 31 9.05 -6.95 6.83
CA LEU A 31 8.27 -7.97 7.53
C LEU A 31 8.43 -9.38 6.94
N GLY A 32 9.14 -9.52 5.82
CA GLY A 32 9.49 -10.81 5.22
C GLY A 32 8.47 -11.38 4.25
N TYR A 33 7.56 -10.58 3.71
CA TYR A 33 6.67 -11.03 2.64
C TYR A 33 7.42 -11.15 1.31
N ASP A 34 7.09 -12.18 0.53
CA ASP A 34 7.75 -12.46 -0.76
C ASP A 34 7.24 -11.59 -1.92
N SER A 35 6.03 -11.03 -1.78
CA SER A 35 5.42 -10.22 -2.83
C SER A 35 4.37 -9.24 -2.28
N VAL A 36 4.24 -8.13 -3.00
CA VAL A 36 3.14 -7.18 -2.84
C VAL A 36 2.35 -7.15 -4.14
N TRP A 37 1.03 -7.19 -4.04
CA TRP A 37 0.14 -7.12 -5.19
C TRP A 37 -0.91 -6.03 -4.98
N TRP A 38 -1.44 -5.52 -6.10
CA TRP A 38 -2.49 -4.52 -6.11
C TRP A 38 -3.62 -5.01 -6.98
N ALA A 39 -4.85 -4.69 -6.57
CA ALA A 39 -5.96 -4.74 -7.51
C ALA A 39 -5.70 -3.75 -8.64
N ASP A 40 -6.15 -4.09 -9.85
CA ASP A 40 -6.11 -3.19 -11.00
C ASP A 40 -6.73 -1.81 -10.65
N HIS A 41 -6.21 -0.75 -11.27
CA HIS A 41 -6.60 0.66 -11.04
C HIS A 41 -6.28 1.33 -9.68
N LEU A 42 -5.39 0.80 -8.82
CA LEU A 42 -5.13 1.36 -7.48
C LEU A 42 -6.45 1.75 -6.80
N MET A 43 -7.28 0.74 -6.51
CA MET A 43 -8.64 0.92 -6.00
C MET A 43 -8.70 2.00 -4.91
N SER A 44 -9.47 3.05 -5.16
CA SER A 44 -9.62 4.25 -4.30
C SER A 44 -8.49 5.28 -4.37
N TRP A 45 -7.71 5.32 -5.45
CA TRP A 45 -6.75 6.41 -5.67
C TRP A 45 -7.46 7.74 -5.86
N ILE A 46 -7.21 8.67 -4.94
CA ILE A 46 -7.70 10.04 -4.96
C ILE A 46 -6.53 10.94 -5.35
N PRO A 47 -6.71 11.93 -6.25
CA PRO A 47 -5.66 12.89 -6.58
C PRO A 47 -5.08 13.52 -5.31
N GLU A 48 -3.76 13.51 -5.18
CA GLU A 48 -3.09 14.06 -4.00
C GLU A 48 -3.41 15.56 -3.78
N SER A 49 -3.70 16.29 -4.86
CA SER A 49 -4.12 17.69 -4.78
C SER A 49 -5.43 17.94 -4.01
N ILE A 50 -6.25 16.89 -3.80
CA ILE A 50 -7.46 16.95 -2.99
C ILE A 50 -7.36 16.08 -1.72
N TRP A 51 -6.17 15.53 -1.43
CA TRP A 51 -5.87 14.81 -0.20
C TRP A 51 -5.44 15.77 0.91
N THR A 52 -6.37 16.63 1.30
CA THR A 52 -6.17 17.64 2.35
C THR A 52 -7.17 17.40 3.49
N PRO A 53 -6.84 17.72 4.75
CA PRO A 53 -7.72 17.45 5.91
C PRO A 53 -9.13 18.05 5.81
N ASP A 54 -9.30 19.13 5.06
CA ASP A 54 -10.60 19.79 4.83
C ASP A 54 -11.50 19.05 3.82
N ILE A 55 -10.93 18.22 2.95
CA ILE A 55 -11.66 17.41 1.95
C ILE A 55 -11.70 15.93 2.36
N ALA A 56 -10.56 15.40 2.77
CA ALA A 56 -10.38 14.03 3.24
C ALA A 56 -9.83 14.08 4.67
N GLU A 57 -10.71 14.01 5.68
CA GLU A 57 -10.34 14.09 7.10
C GLU A 57 -9.22 13.09 7.48
N VAL A 58 -9.22 11.91 6.86
CA VAL A 58 -8.17 10.88 7.03
C VAL A 58 -6.77 11.40 6.67
N ALA A 59 -6.64 12.43 5.84
CA ALA A 59 -5.35 13.06 5.53
C ALA A 59 -4.69 13.71 6.75
N ALA A 60 -5.43 14.01 7.81
CA ALA A 60 -4.88 14.49 9.08
C ALA A 60 -4.21 13.39 9.91
N TYR A 61 -4.40 12.11 9.54
CA TYR A 61 -3.99 10.96 10.32
C TYR A 61 -3.05 10.07 9.50
N ARG A 62 -1.81 9.92 9.99
CA ARG A 62 -0.87 8.90 9.56
C ARG A 62 0.01 8.45 10.72
#